data_AF-A0A5C8TPX5-F1
#
_entry.id   AF-A0A5C8TPX5-F1
#
_cell.length_a   1.000
_cell.length_b   1.000
_cell.length_c   1.000
_cell.angle_alpha   90.00
_cell.angle_beta   90.00
_cell.angle_gamma   90.00
#
_symmetry.space_group_name_H-M   'P 1'
#
loop_
_entity.id
_entity.type
_entity.pdbx_description
1 polymer ?
#
loop_
_entity_poly.entity_id
_entity_poly.type
_entity_poly.pdbx_seq_one_letter_code
_entity_poly.pdbx_strand_id
1 'polypeptide(L)'
;MDTLADIAGDRVVVECLSCSRRGVYATDGLVARFGTKMLQLDVLLHLSGSCRHQRRPGSPPARKYESACQARLILPASKKKIVPTPIQRGLNVEAWTTSGSIEWHLATVWSFELGRLVLDAAATLYPDQEITLRQACRVIAKREKPE
;
A
#
# COMPACT_ATOMS: atom_id res chain seq x y z
N MET A 1 -0.44 15.07 12.07
CA MET A 1 -1.79 14.47 12.05
C MET A 1 -2.11 14.21 10.60
N ASP A 2 -2.59 13.02 10.28
CA ASP A 2 -2.80 12.61 8.88
C ASP A 2 -4.11 13.19 8.33
N THR A 3 -4.03 13.73 7.12
CA THR A 3 -5.14 14.35 6.40
C THR A 3 -5.69 13.41 5.32
N LEU A 4 -6.84 13.77 4.72
CA LEU A 4 -7.38 13.05 3.56
C LEU A 4 -6.41 13.03 2.37
N ALA A 5 -5.63 14.10 2.19
CA ALA A 5 -4.65 14.18 1.10
C ALA A 5 -3.50 13.18 1.23
N ASP A 6 -3.22 12.69 2.44
CA ASP A 6 -2.13 11.75 2.71
C ASP A 6 -2.48 10.29 2.37
N ILE A 7 -3.71 10.02 1.95
CA ILE A 7 -4.18 8.67 1.62
C ILE A 7 -3.67 8.27 0.23
N ALA A 8 -2.79 7.28 0.17
CA ALA A 8 -2.07 6.89 -1.04
C ALA A 8 -2.86 6.00 -2.04
N GLY A 9 -4.15 5.74 -1.82
CA GLY A 9 -4.94 4.86 -2.68
C GLY A 9 -6.34 5.40 -2.98
N ASP A 10 -7.04 4.71 -3.89
CA ASP A 10 -8.26 5.23 -4.51
C ASP A 10 -9.52 4.97 -3.69
N ARG A 11 -9.46 4.03 -2.74
CA ARG A 11 -10.60 3.62 -1.93
C ARG A 11 -10.21 3.48 -0.47
N VAL A 12 -11.12 3.88 0.40
CA VAL A 12 -11.05 3.73 1.85
C VAL A 12 -12.24 2.89 2.29
N VAL A 13 -12.00 1.97 3.22
CA VAL A 13 -13.06 1.16 3.82
C VAL A 13 -13.31 1.66 5.24
N VAL A 14 -14.56 1.90 5.56
CA VAL A 14 -14.99 2.17 6.94
C VAL A 14 -15.77 0.97 7.43
N GLU A 15 -15.39 0.45 8.58
CA GLU A 15 -16.06 -0.68 9.21
C GLU A 15 -16.30 -0.38 10.68
N CYS A 16 -17.50 -0.65 11.18
CA CYS A 16 -17.80 -0.59 12.60
C CYS A 16 -18.07 -1.98 13.15
N LEU A 17 -17.23 -2.44 14.07
CA LEU A 17 -17.38 -3.78 14.65
C LEU A 17 -18.63 -3.89 15.54
N SER A 18 -19.09 -2.79 16.14
CA SER A 18 -20.23 -2.79 17.07
C SER A 18 -21.58 -2.92 16.37
N CYS A 19 -21.73 -2.37 15.16
CA CYS A 19 -22.97 -2.44 14.38
C CYS A 19 -22.83 -3.21 13.07
N SER A 20 -21.67 -3.82 12.82
CA SER A 20 -21.32 -4.60 11.62
C SER A 20 -21.55 -3.87 10.29
N ARG A 21 -21.61 -2.53 10.30
CA ARG A 21 -21.75 -1.73 9.08
C ARG A 21 -20.41 -1.56 8.41
N ARG A 22 -20.40 -1.73 7.08
CA ARG A 22 -19.24 -1.53 6.21
C ARG A 22 -19.62 -0.60 5.07
N GLY A 23 -18.78 0.40 4.82
CA GLY A 23 -18.89 1.31 3.67
C GLY A 23 -17.56 1.37 2.94
N VAL A 24 -17.61 1.44 1.61
CA VAL A 24 -16.43 1.65 0.76
C VAL A 24 -16.62 2.97 0.05
N TYR A 25 -15.64 3.85 0.17
CA TYR A 25 -15.70 5.21 -0.35
C TYR A 25 -14.50 5.46 -1.24
N ALA A 26 -14.74 6.11 -2.38
CA ALA A 26 -13.66 6.59 -3.23
C ALA A 26 -13.00 7.82 -2.58
N THR A 27 -11.66 7.89 -2.60
CA THR A 27 -10.91 8.95 -1.92
C THR A 27 -11.14 10.32 -2.56
N ASP A 28 -11.25 10.37 -3.88
CA ASP A 28 -11.64 11.56 -4.64
C ASP A 28 -13.00 12.13 -4.20
N GLY A 29 -14.01 11.28 -4.01
CA GLY A 29 -15.33 11.66 -3.54
C GLY A 29 -15.32 12.17 -2.09
N LEU A 30 -14.48 11.57 -1.23
CA LEU A 30 -14.29 12.07 0.14
C LEU A 30 -13.58 13.42 0.14
N VAL A 31 -12.54 13.60 -0.67
CA VAL A 31 -11.81 14.87 -0.80
C VAL A 31 -12.72 15.96 -1.35
N ALA A 32 -13.56 15.66 -2.36
CA ALA A 32 -14.53 16.60 -2.90
C ALA A 32 -15.57 17.02 -1.85
N ARG A 33 -15.99 16.10 -0.97
CA ARG A 33 -17.01 16.34 0.05
C ARG A 33 -16.50 17.10 1.28
N PHE A 34 -15.29 16.78 1.73
CA PHE A 34 -14.76 17.20 3.03
C PHE A 34 -13.56 18.14 2.93
N GLY A 35 -12.95 18.25 1.75
CA GLY A 35 -11.74 19.03 1.51
C GLY A 35 -10.45 18.25 1.81
N THR A 36 -9.36 18.66 1.18
CA THR A 36 -8.05 17.98 1.25
C THR A 36 -7.41 18.01 2.64
N LYS A 37 -7.66 19.08 3.41
CA LYS A 37 -7.03 19.34 4.72
C LYS A 37 -7.77 18.69 5.90
N MET A 38 -8.90 18.02 5.65
CA MET A 38 -9.66 17.41 6.74
C MET A 38 -8.89 16.25 7.36
N LEU A 39 -8.90 16.17 8.69
CA LEU A 39 -8.23 15.10 9.41
C LEU A 39 -8.97 13.78 9.19
N GLN A 40 -8.23 12.70 9.04
CA GLN A 40 -8.81 11.36 8.84
C GLN A 40 -9.74 10.94 9.98
N LEU A 41 -9.43 11.36 11.22
CA LEU A 41 -10.28 11.12 12.39
C LEU A 41 -11.64 11.83 12.27
N ASP A 42 -11.65 13.08 11.82
CA ASP A 42 -12.89 13.84 11.67
C ASP A 42 -13.76 13.22 10.56
N VAL A 43 -13.14 12.75 9.48
CA VAL A 43 -13.85 12.00 8.43
C VAL A 43 -14.47 10.73 8.98
N LEU A 44 -13.74 9.97 9.81
CA LEU A 44 -14.28 8.77 10.46
C LEU A 44 -15.47 9.12 11.36
N LEU A 45 -15.42 10.23 12.10
CA LEU A 45 -16.52 10.71 12.92
C LEU A 45 -17.76 11.09 12.08
N HIS A 46 -17.56 11.77 10.94
CA HIS A 46 -18.65 12.09 10.02
C HIS A 46 -19.27 10.84 9.37
N LEU A 47 -18.44 9.91 8.90
CA LEU A 47 -18.91 8.68 8.24
C LEU A 47 -19.57 7.71 9.22
N SER A 48 -19.13 7.70 10.48
CA SER A 48 -19.78 6.94 11.56
C SER A 48 -20.92 7.68 12.24
N GLY A 49 -21.27 8.89 11.77
CA GLY A 49 -22.37 9.77 12.23
C GLY A 49 -23.72 9.07 12.48
N SER A 50 -24.01 8.06 11.67
CA SER A 50 -25.26 7.29 11.71
C SER A 50 -25.20 6.05 12.60
N CYS A 51 -24.07 5.80 13.27
CA CYS A 51 -23.91 4.66 14.16
C CYS A 51 -24.63 4.92 15.49
N ARG A 52 -25.58 4.07 15.85
CA ARG A 52 -26.31 4.16 17.13
C ARG A 52 -25.41 4.04 18.37
N HIS A 53 -24.20 3.51 18.23
CA HIS A 53 -23.22 3.38 19.30
C HIS A 53 -22.25 4.57 19.35
N GLN A 54 -22.38 5.53 18.44
CA GLN A 54 -21.58 6.75 18.47
C GLN A 54 -22.06 7.65 19.60
N ARG A 55 -21.12 8.17 20.36
CA ARG A 55 -21.39 9.10 21.45
C ARG A 55 -21.11 10.52 20.99
N ARG A 56 -21.84 11.48 21.57
CA ARG A 56 -21.60 12.90 21.29
C ARG A 56 -20.23 13.30 21.84
N PRO A 57 -19.52 14.25 21.20
CA PRO A 57 -18.32 14.86 21.78
C PRO A 57 -18.59 15.30 23.24
N GLY A 58 -17.67 14.97 24.15
CA GLY A 58 -17.79 15.27 25.58
C GLY A 58 -18.67 14.30 26.40
N SER A 59 -19.29 13.28 25.78
CA SER A 59 -19.98 12.23 26.53
C SER A 59 -19.00 11.45 27.42
N PRO A 60 -19.43 10.97 28.60
CA PRO A 60 -18.59 10.11 29.42
C PRO A 60 -18.20 8.83 28.65
N PRO A 61 -17.00 8.27 28.92
CA PRO A 61 -16.55 7.05 28.28
C PRO A 61 -17.54 5.91 28.55
N ALA A 62 -17.62 4.96 27.61
CA ALA A 62 -18.46 3.79 27.79
C ALA A 62 -18.00 2.97 29.00
N ARG A 63 -18.95 2.54 29.82
CA ARG A 63 -18.67 1.62 30.93
C ARG A 63 -18.29 0.23 30.38
N LYS A 64 -17.71 -0.63 31.23
CA LYS A 64 -17.22 -1.98 30.87
C LYS A 64 -18.19 -2.84 30.04
N TYR A 65 -19.50 -2.69 30.27
CA TYR A 65 -20.54 -3.49 29.60
C TYR A 65 -21.39 -2.67 28.62
N GLU A 66 -21.02 -1.42 28.36
CA GLU A 66 -21.71 -0.57 27.39
C GLU A 66 -21.05 -0.69 26.01
N SER A 67 -21.87 -0.89 24.98
CA SER A 67 -21.40 -0.85 23.60
C SER A 67 -20.98 0.57 23.19
N ALA A 68 -19.78 0.73 22.67
CA ALA A 68 -19.29 1.96 22.03
C ALA A 68 -19.07 1.73 20.53
N CYS A 69 -19.12 2.77 19.72
CA CYS A 69 -18.77 2.70 18.31
C CYS A 69 -17.29 2.29 18.15
N GLN A 70 -17.05 1.13 17.53
CA GLN A 70 -15.72 0.67 17.16
C GLN A 70 -15.53 0.82 15.65
N ALA A 71 -15.84 2.01 15.12
CA ALA A 71 -15.57 2.34 13.73
C ALA A 71 -14.07 2.51 13.52
N ARG A 72 -13.55 1.91 12.44
CA ARG A 72 -12.17 2.03 12.00
C ARG A 72 -12.12 2.44 10.54
N LEU A 73 -11.16 3.30 10.23
CA LEU A 73 -10.78 3.66 8.87
C LEU A 73 -9.70 2.68 8.42
N ILE A 74 -10.01 1.82 7.45
CA ILE A 74 -9.06 0.89 6.85
C ILE A 74 -8.52 1.57 5.60
N LEU A 75 -7.27 2.02 5.71
CA LEU A 75 -6.55 2.70 4.64
C LEU A 75 -5.95 1.67 3.66
N PRO A 76 -5.84 2.04 2.38
CA PRO A 76 -5.04 1.26 1.43
C PRO A 76 -3.58 1.23 1.90
N ALA A 77 -2.88 0.14 1.57
CA ALA A 77 -1.46 0.02 1.87
C ALA A 77 -0.71 1.23 1.28
N SER A 78 0.09 1.91 2.10
CA SER A 78 0.89 3.02 1.60
C SER A 78 1.83 2.50 0.52
N LYS A 79 1.94 3.21 -0.61
CA LYS A 79 2.98 2.94 -1.60
C LYS A 79 4.31 3.11 -0.87
N LYS A 80 4.99 2.00 -0.54
CA LYS A 80 6.29 2.03 0.14
C LYS A 80 7.20 2.91 -0.68
N LYS A 81 7.59 4.08 -0.15
CA LYS A 81 8.57 4.94 -0.79
C LYS A 81 9.91 4.21 -0.68
N ILE A 82 10.27 3.52 -1.76
CA ILE A 82 11.55 2.82 -1.92
C ILE A 82 12.63 3.90 -1.89
N VAL A 83 13.19 4.17 -0.72
CA VAL A 83 14.33 5.10 -0.60
C VAL A 83 15.48 4.52 -1.43
N PRO A 84 16.08 5.29 -2.36
CA PRO A 84 17.25 4.83 -3.10
C PRO A 84 18.37 4.54 -2.11
N THR A 85 18.70 3.26 -1.93
CA THR A 85 19.88 2.88 -1.15
C THR A 85 21.08 3.01 -2.09
N PRO A 86 22.18 3.66 -1.68
CA PRO A 86 23.40 3.65 -2.46
C PRO A 86 23.82 2.23 -2.85
N ILE A 87 24.43 2.07 -4.02
CA ILE A 87 24.96 0.77 -4.46
C ILE A 87 26.15 0.42 -3.56
N GLN A 88 25.88 -0.27 -2.45
CA GLN A 88 26.91 -0.81 -1.56
C GLN A 88 27.44 -2.17 -2.06
N ARG A 89 26.67 -2.85 -2.92
CA ARG A 89 26.96 -4.14 -3.53
C ARG A 89 26.45 -4.14 -4.96
N GLY A 90 27.07 -4.94 -5.82
CA GLY A 90 26.59 -5.15 -7.18
C GLY A 90 25.11 -5.53 -7.21
N LEU A 91 24.42 -5.03 -8.24
CA LEU A 91 23.02 -5.32 -8.51
C LEU A 91 22.95 -6.60 -9.33
N ASN A 92 22.16 -7.56 -8.88
CA ASN A 92 21.99 -8.83 -9.56
C ASN A 92 20.75 -8.79 -10.45
N VAL A 93 20.90 -9.24 -11.70
CA VAL A 93 19.78 -9.53 -12.59
C VAL A 93 19.58 -11.03 -12.60
N GLU A 94 18.40 -11.48 -12.22
CA GLU A 94 18.13 -12.89 -11.94
C GLU A 94 16.78 -13.30 -12.53
N ALA A 95 16.74 -14.50 -13.10
CA ALA A 95 15.54 -15.15 -13.59
C ALA A 95 15.00 -16.15 -12.57
N TRP A 96 13.68 -16.20 -12.42
CA TRP A 96 13.00 -17.01 -11.43
C TRP A 96 12.19 -18.13 -12.07
N THR A 97 12.18 -19.27 -11.39
CA THR A 97 11.27 -20.36 -11.69
C THR A 97 9.84 -19.96 -11.33
N THR A 98 8.87 -20.66 -11.91
CA THR A 98 7.45 -20.54 -11.56
C THR A 98 7.16 -20.86 -10.09
N SER A 99 8.03 -21.62 -9.42
CA SER A 99 7.90 -21.98 -8.00
C SER A 99 8.38 -20.89 -7.04
N GLY A 100 8.94 -19.79 -7.55
CA GLY A 100 9.45 -18.69 -6.73
C GLY A 100 10.87 -18.92 -6.21
N SER A 101 11.67 -19.72 -6.90
CA SER A 101 13.11 -19.87 -6.66
C SER A 101 13.92 -19.21 -7.78
N ILE A 102 15.16 -18.78 -7.48
CA ILE A 102 16.06 -18.26 -8.51
C ILE A 102 16.50 -19.44 -9.37
N GLU A 103 16.20 -19.37 -10.67
CA GLU A 103 16.65 -20.35 -11.64
C GLU A 103 18.06 -20.00 -12.13
N TRP A 104 18.25 -18.75 -12.56
CA TRP A 104 19.51 -18.26 -13.11
C TRP A 104 19.92 -16.91 -12.55
N HIS A 105 21.22 -16.76 -12.29
CA HIS A 105 21.86 -15.48 -12.11
C HIS A 105 22.42 -15.02 -13.45
N LEU A 106 21.83 -13.98 -14.05
CA LEU A 106 22.15 -13.55 -15.41
C LEU A 106 23.34 -12.58 -15.44
N ALA A 107 23.40 -11.64 -14.50
CA ALA A 107 24.47 -10.65 -14.44
C ALA A 107 24.58 -9.99 -13.06
N THR A 108 25.77 -9.48 -12.75
CA THR A 108 25.98 -8.49 -11.67
C THR A 108 26.49 -7.19 -12.27
N VAL A 109 25.80 -6.07 -12.00
CA VAL A 109 26.14 -4.75 -12.52
C VAL A 109 26.33 -3.74 -11.40
N TRP A 110 27.10 -2.67 -11.66
CA TRP A 110 27.43 -1.67 -10.64
C TRP A 110 26.81 -0.29 -10.90
N SER A 111 25.88 -0.20 -11.85
CA SER A 111 25.11 1.01 -12.17
C SER A 111 23.62 0.69 -12.21
N PHE A 112 22.81 1.61 -11.69
CA PHE A 112 21.37 1.50 -11.74
C PHE A 112 20.84 1.54 -13.17
N GLU A 113 21.35 2.44 -14.02
CA GLU A 113 20.95 2.59 -15.41
C GLU A 113 21.26 1.31 -16.20
N LEU A 114 22.50 0.81 -16.06
CA LEU A 114 22.91 -0.44 -16.69
C LEU A 114 22.06 -1.61 -16.20
N GLY A 115 21.70 -1.65 -14.92
CA GLY A 115 20.80 -2.67 -14.38
C GLY A 115 19.40 -2.65 -14.99
N ARG A 116 18.87 -1.49 -15.39
CA ARG A 116 17.57 -1.43 -16.11
C ARG A 116 17.73 -1.93 -17.53
N LEU A 117 18.79 -1.51 -18.23
CA LEU A 117 19.07 -1.98 -19.59
C LEU A 117 19.25 -3.50 -19.65
N VAL A 118 20.01 -4.07 -18.72
CA VAL A 118 20.19 -5.53 -18.64
C VAL A 118 18.89 -6.23 -18.26
N LEU A 119 18.09 -5.67 -17.35
CA LEU A 119 16.77 -6.21 -17.02
C LEU A 119 15.85 -6.26 -18.25
N ASP A 120 15.79 -5.18 -19.04
CA ASP A 120 14.94 -5.10 -20.23
C ASP A 120 15.44 -6.05 -21.34
N ALA A 121 16.77 -6.15 -21.53
CA ALA A 121 17.36 -7.11 -22.44
C ALA A 121 17.07 -8.56 -22.01
N ALA A 122 17.21 -8.87 -20.71
CA ALA A 122 16.92 -10.19 -20.17
C ALA A 122 15.43 -10.56 -20.34
N ALA A 123 14.51 -9.63 -20.07
CA ALA A 123 13.08 -9.87 -20.27
C ALA A 123 12.72 -10.12 -21.75
N THR A 124 13.48 -9.56 -22.69
CA THR A 124 13.32 -9.83 -24.13
C THR A 124 13.83 -11.23 -24.50
N LEU A 125 14.93 -11.66 -23.89
CA LEU A 125 15.53 -12.98 -24.15
C LEU A 125 14.75 -14.12 -23.47
N TYR A 126 14.14 -13.85 -22.32
CA TYR A 126 13.44 -14.83 -21.49
C TYR A 126 12.00 -14.35 -21.20
N PRO A 127 11.13 -14.34 -22.22
CA PRO A 127 9.79 -13.74 -22.10
C PRO A 127 8.87 -14.49 -21.13
N ASP A 128 9.09 -15.79 -20.96
CA ASP A 128 8.23 -16.65 -20.12
C ASP A 128 8.67 -16.70 -18.65
N GLN A 129 9.75 -15.99 -18.29
CA GLN A 129 10.31 -15.98 -16.95
C GLN A 129 10.08 -14.66 -16.24
N GLU A 130 9.90 -14.74 -14.93
CA GLU A 130 9.97 -13.58 -14.07
C GLU A 130 11.43 -13.16 -13.90
N ILE A 131 11.74 -11.90 -14.24
CA ILE A 131 13.10 -11.36 -14.13
C ILE A 131 13.12 -10.24 -13.09
N THR A 132 14.11 -10.26 -12.20
CA THR A 132 14.28 -9.25 -11.16
C THR A 132 15.65 -8.59 -11.22
N LEU A 133 15.69 -7.29 -10.93
CA LEU A 133 16.90 -6.56 -10.57
C LEU A 133 16.92 -6.39 -9.05
N ARG A 134 17.92 -6.97 -8.38
CA ARG A 134 18.04 -6.98 -6.92
C ARG A 134 19.32 -6.35 -6.43
N GLN A 135 19.27 -5.80 -5.22
CA GLN A 135 20.44 -5.45 -4.43
C GLN A 135 20.37 -6.25 -3.13
N ALA A 136 21.23 -7.27 -3.02
CA ALA A 136 21.11 -8.30 -1.98
C ALA A 136 19.69 -8.91 -1.95
N CYS A 137 18.97 -8.80 -0.85
CA CYS A 137 17.60 -9.33 -0.71
C CYS A 137 16.50 -8.39 -1.26
N ARG A 138 16.83 -7.16 -1.65
CA ARG A 138 15.84 -6.16 -2.06
C ARG A 138 15.62 -6.19 -3.57
N VAL A 139 14.38 -6.39 -3.99
CA VAL A 139 13.97 -6.19 -5.39
C VAL A 139 13.85 -4.69 -5.66
N ILE A 140 14.65 -4.20 -6.62
CA ILE A 140 14.66 -2.80 -7.07
C ILE A 140 13.68 -2.61 -8.22
N ALA A 141 13.66 -3.56 -9.15
CA ALA A 141 12.75 -3.59 -10.28
C ALA A 141 12.43 -5.04 -10.63
N LYS A 142 11.26 -5.25 -11.22
CA LYS A 142 10.73 -6.56 -11.58
C LYS A 142 10.04 -6.47 -12.94
N ARG A 143 10.25 -7.48 -13.77
CA ARG A 143 9.46 -7.77 -14.97
C ARG A 143 8.69 -9.05 -14.68
N GLU A 144 7.38 -8.92 -14.61
CA GLU A 144 6.50 -10.06 -14.38
C GLU A 144 6.34 -10.85 -15.68
N LYS A 145 6.09 -12.15 -15.55
CA LYS A 145 5.70 -12.97 -16.69
C LYS A 145 4.41 -12.42 -17.31
N PRO A 146 4.25 -12.48 -18.65
CA PRO A 146 2.95 -12.30 -19.29
C PRO A 146 1.96 -13.34 -18.74
N GLU A 147 0.71 -12.93 -18.49
CA GLU A 147 -0.38 -13.85 -18.08
C GLU A 147 -0.79 -14.83 -19.18
#